data_AF-A0A944CJJ2-F1
#
_entry.id   AF-A0A944CJJ2-F1
#
_cell.length_a   1.000
_cell.length_b   1.000
_cell.length_c   1.000
_cell.angle_alpha   90.00
_cell.angle_beta   90.00
_cell.angle_gamma   90.00
#
_symmetry.space_group_name_H-M   'P 1'
#
loop_
_entity.id
_entity.type
_entity.pdbx_description
1 polymer ?
#
loop_
_entity_poly.entity_id
_entity_poly.type
_entity_poly.pdbx_seq_one_letter_code
_entity_poly.pdbx_strand_id
1 'polypeptide(L)' 'MAGTIFWLLVVVSGILFTYGLFSKSWKHLLISGMAVALPALYFLGAENGFRLLALVPLLPFGLGYFFAYQKKKSR' A
#
# COMPACT_ATOMS: atom_id res chain seq x y z
N MET A 1 -7.00 -18.07 -12.78
CA MET A 1 -6.92 -16.68 -13.30
C MET A 1 -6.88 -15.65 -12.18
N ALA A 2 -7.82 -15.68 -11.22
CA ALA A 2 -7.87 -14.70 -10.11
C ALA A 2 -6.57 -14.61 -9.27
N GLY A 3 -5.92 -15.75 -8.99
CA GLY A 3 -4.65 -15.77 -8.25
C GLY A 3 -3.51 -15.02 -8.95
N THR A 4 -3.46 -15.00 -10.28
CA THR A 4 -2.44 -14.26 -11.03
C THR A 4 -2.59 -12.76 -10.83
N ILE A 5 -3.82 -12.25 -10.87
CA ILE A 5 -4.14 -10.84 -10.63
C ILE A 5 -3.78 -10.45 -9.20
N PHE A 6 -4.09 -11.33 -8.23
CA PHE A 6 -3.73 -11.12 -6.83
C PHE A 6 -2.22 -10.92 -6.65
N TRP A 7 -1.40 -11.86 -7.15
CA TRP A 7 0.06 -11.76 -7.03
C TRP A 7 0.62 -10.57 -7.81
N LEU A 8 0.06 -10.26 -8.97
CA LEU A 8 0.46 -9.10 -9.75
C LEU A 8 0.19 -7.79 -8.99
N LEU A 9 -0.96 -7.65 -8.34
CA LEU A 9 -1.28 -6.49 -7.49
C LEU A 9 -0.28 -6.34 -6.34
N VAL A 10 0.09 -7.45 -5.69
CA VAL A 10 1.10 -7.44 -4.60
C VAL A 10 2.46 -6.98 -5.11
N VAL A 11 2.94 -7.53 -6.23
CA VAL A 11 4.25 -7.17 -6.82
C VAL A 11 4.26 -5.72 -7.28
N VAL A 12 3.24 -5.30 -8.03
CA VAL A 12 3.10 -3.92 -8.51
C VAL A 12 3.03 -2.95 -7.34
N SER A 13 2.27 -3.28 -6.29
CA SER A 13 2.24 -2.47 -5.06
C SER A 13 3.63 -2.34 -4.43
N GLY A 14 4.39 -3.43 -4.31
CA GLY A 14 5.75 -3.39 -3.77
C GLY A 14 6.69 -2.49 -4.56
N ILE A 15 6.62 -2.55 -5.90
CA ILE A 15 7.41 -1.68 -6.79
C ILE A 15 6.99 -0.21 -6.63
N LEU A 16 5.69 0.09 -6.62
CA LEU A 16 5.20 1.46 -6.42
C LEU A 16 5.53 2.00 -5.03
N PHE A 17 5.49 1.15 -4.01
CA PHE A 17 5.80 1.54 -2.63
C PHE A 17 7.27 1.92 -2.49
N THR A 18 8.18 1.06 -2.97
CA THR A 18 9.62 1.33 -2.96
C THR A 18 9.95 2.57 -3.79
N TYR A 19 9.41 2.67 -5.01
CA TYR A 19 9.60 3.86 -5.86
C TYR A 19 9.03 5.13 -5.21
N GLY A 20 7.87 5.05 -4.57
CA GLY A 20 7.24 6.17 -3.86
C GLY A 20 8.04 6.64 -2.65
N LEU A 21 8.68 5.72 -1.93
CA LEU A 21 9.62 6.01 -0.84
C LEU A 21 10.85 6.76 -1.37
N PHE A 22 11.52 6.24 -2.38
CA PHE A 22 12.73 6.86 -2.95
C PHE A 22 12.45 8.22 -3.58
N SER A 23 11.34 8.36 -4.32
CA SER A 23 10.95 9.61 -4.97
C SER A 23 10.28 10.62 -4.03
N LYS A 24 10.11 10.27 -2.74
CA LYS A 24 9.32 11.03 -1.75
C LYS A 24 7.93 11.44 -2.26
N SER A 25 7.34 10.60 -3.10
CA SER A 25 6.12 10.93 -3.82
C SER A 25 4.90 10.37 -3.11
N TRP A 26 4.16 11.26 -2.43
CA TRP A 26 2.93 10.90 -1.74
C TRP A 26 1.90 10.20 -2.64
N LYS A 27 1.83 10.58 -3.93
CA LYS A 27 0.90 9.96 -4.89
C LYS A 27 1.21 8.49 -5.12
N HIS A 28 2.48 8.14 -5.35
CA HIS A 28 2.89 6.76 -5.60
C HIS A 28 2.66 5.88 -4.36
N LEU A 29 2.90 6.42 -3.16
CA LEU A 29 2.58 5.73 -1.91
C LEU A 29 1.08 5.46 -1.77
N LEU A 30 0.21 6.44 -2.03
CA LEU A 30 -1.24 6.22 -1.99
C LEU A 30 -1.69 5.17 -3.02
N ILE A 31 -1.18 5.24 -4.26
CA ILE A 31 -1.52 4.27 -5.31
C ILE A 31 -1.05 2.86 -4.92
N SER A 32 0.15 2.73 -4.34
CA SER A 32 0.64 1.44 -3.82
C SER A 32 -0.27 0.88 -2.73
N GLY A 33 -0.75 1.73 -1.82
CA GLY A 33 -1.69 1.36 -0.77
C GLY A 33 -3.03 0.88 -1.30
N MET A 34 -3.58 1.56 -2.31
CA MET A 34 -4.79 1.11 -3.00
C MET A 34 -4.60 -0.25 -3.69
N ALA A 35 -3.44 -0.45 -4.35
CA ALA A 35 -3.14 -1.69 -5.05
C ALA A 35 -3.05 -2.90 -4.11
N VAL A 36 -2.46 -2.75 -2.91
CA VAL A 36 -2.38 -3.83 -1.91
C VAL A 36 -3.63 -3.94 -1.04
N ALA A 37 -4.49 -2.91 -0.98
CA ALA A 37 -5.72 -2.96 -0.19
C ALA A 37 -6.64 -4.11 -0.65
N LEU A 38 -6.79 -4.32 -1.96
CA LEU A 38 -7.60 -5.41 -2.50
C LEU A 38 -7.08 -6.80 -2.05
N PRO A 39 -5.79 -7.15 -2.24
CA PRO A 39 -5.18 -8.34 -1.64
C PRO A 39 -5.29 -8.41 -0.11
N ALA A 40 -5.19 -7.29 0.58
CA ALA A 40 -5.22 -7.25 2.05
C ALA A 40 -6.62 -7.58 2.61
N LEU A 41 -7.69 -7.14 1.95
CA LEU A 41 -9.07 -7.44 2.35
C LEU A 41 -9.37 -8.94 2.33
N TYR A 42 -8.69 -9.72 1.49
CA TYR A 42 -8.80 -11.18 1.49
C TYR A 42 -8.46 -11.79 2.86
N PHE A 43 -7.53 -11.18 3.60
CA PHE A 43 -7.09 -11.66 4.91
C PHE A 43 -7.97 -11.20 6.07
N LEU A 44 -8.98 -10.34 5.87
CA LEU A 44 -9.88 -9.93 6.96
C LEU A 44 -10.69 -11.08 7.55
N GLY A 45 -11.02 -12.07 6.73
CA GLY A 45 -11.72 -13.29 7.15
C GLY A 45 -10.81 -14.35 7.77
N ALA A 46 -9.51 -14.08 7.91
CA ALA A 46 -8.58 -15.04 8.50
C ALA A 46 -8.77 -15.10 10.04
N GLU A 47 -8.89 -16.31 10.58
CA GLU A 47 -9.07 -16.56 12.01
C GLU A 47 -7.74 -16.70 12.79
N ASN A 48 -6.63 -16.40 12.13
CA ASN A 48 -5.28 -16.57 12.65
C ASN A 48 -4.45 -15.30 12.46
N GLY A 49 -3.14 -15.37 12.76
CA GLY A 49 -2.22 -14.24 12.66
C GLY A 49 -2.17 -13.59 11.27
N PHE A 50 -2.59 -14.28 10.20
CA PHE A 50 -2.65 -13.68 8.86
C PHE A 50 -3.66 -12.54 8.76
N ARG A 51 -4.60 -12.41 9.70
CA ARG A 51 -5.51 -11.25 9.78
C ARG A 51 -4.75 -9.91 9.89
N LEU A 52 -3.54 -9.93 10.46
CA LEU A 52 -2.69 -8.74 10.53
C LEU A 52 -2.26 -8.24 9.14
N LEU A 53 -2.26 -9.10 8.10
CA LEU A 53 -1.97 -8.69 6.74
C LEU A 53 -3.04 -7.74 6.16
N ALA A 54 -4.26 -7.76 6.71
CA ALA A 54 -5.29 -6.79 6.35
C ALA A 54 -4.89 -5.34 6.70
N LEU A 55 -3.93 -5.16 7.61
CA LEU A 55 -3.43 -3.85 8.03
C LEU A 55 -2.26 -3.34 7.16
N VAL A 56 -1.69 -4.16 6.28
CA VAL A 56 -0.60 -3.78 5.36
C VAL A 56 -0.85 -2.46 4.62
N PRO A 57 -2.04 -2.18 4.02
CA PRO A 57 -2.30 -0.93 3.31
C PRO A 57 -2.22 0.33 4.20
N LEU A 58 -2.28 0.21 5.53
CA LEU A 58 -2.14 1.37 6.42
C LEU A 58 -0.74 1.98 6.35
N LEU A 59 0.31 1.18 6.09
CA LEU A 59 1.68 1.68 5.92
C LEU A 59 1.83 2.66 4.74
N PRO A 60 1.50 2.29 3.49
CA PRO A 60 1.57 3.19 2.36
C PRO A 60 0.63 4.39 2.50
N PHE A 61 -0.55 4.23 3.09
CA PHE A 61 -1.45 5.37 3.34
C PHE A 61 -0.90 6.34 4.39
N GLY A 62 -0.39 5.83 5.50
CA GLY A 62 0.22 6.66 6.55
C GLY A 62 1.45 7.43 6.04
N LEU A 63 2.35 6.75 5.34
CA LEU A 63 3.53 7.39 4.74
C LEU A 63 3.15 8.38 3.63
N GLY A 64 2.18 8.02 2.78
CA GLY A 64 1.65 8.91 1.75
C GLY A 64 1.07 10.19 2.35
N TYR A 65 0.27 10.07 3.41
CA TYR A 65 -0.28 11.22 4.14
C TYR A 65 0.81 12.08 4.77
N PHE A 66 1.80 11.46 5.42
CA PHE A 66 2.93 12.17 6.02
C PHE A 66 3.72 12.99 4.98
N PHE A 67 4.02 12.41 3.83
CA PHE A 67 4.71 13.13 2.74
C PHE A 67 3.85 14.23 2.13
N ALA A 68 2.53 14.02 2.02
CA ALA A 68 1.62 15.06 1.57
C ALA A 68 1.59 16.25 2.56
N TYR A 69 1.60 15.97 3.85
CA TYR A 69 1.65 16.99 4.91
C TYR A 69 2.97 17.77 4.88
N GLN A 70 4.11 17.09 4.78
CA GLN A 70 5.43 17.73 4.64
C GLN A 70 5.50 18.64 3.42
N LYS A 71 4.95 18.21 2.28
CA LYS A 71 4.92 19.02 1.05
C LYS A 71 4.08 20.30 1.21
N LYS A 72 2.98 20.26 1.98
CA LYS A 72 2.18 21.46 2.29
C LYS A 72 2.91 22.42 3.21
N LYS A 73 3.66 21.92 4.20
CA LYS A 73 4.43 22.76 5.14
C LYS A 73 5.62 23.47 4.48
N SER A 74 6.17 22.88 3.40
CA SER A 74 7.32 23.44 2.67
C SER A 74 6.96 24.47 1.59
N ARG A 75 5.67 24.74 1.35
CA ARG A 75 5.19 25.79 0.43
C ARG A 75 4.64 26.96 1.22
#